data_AF-A0A6I4HR68-F1
#
_entry.id   AF-A0A6I4HR68-F1
#
_cell.length_a   1.000
_cell.length_b   1.000
_cell.length_c   1.000
_cell.angle_alpha   90.00
_cell.angle_beta   90.00
_cell.angle_gamma   90.00
#
_symmetry.space_group_name_H-M   'P 1'
#
loop_
_entity.id
_entity.type
_entity.pdbx_description
1 polymer ?
#
loop_
_entity_poly.entity_id
_entity_poly.type
_entity_poly.pdbx_seq_one_letter_code
_entity_poly.pdbx_strand_id
1 'polypeptide(L)' 'MHVCKTLSPQYESGLQTCLEWQDFKILPDLTVQEANELLVAIVGCFAVVFIVKQVISLLK' A
#
# COMPACT_ATOMS: atom_id res chain seq x y z
N MET A 1 -0.34 -7.51 -10.75
CA MET A 1 -1.62 -7.52 -11.50
C MET A 1 -1.56 -6.41 -12.51
N HIS A 2 -1.98 -6.66 -13.75
CA HIS A 2 -1.79 -5.72 -14.85
C HIS A 2 -3.15 -5.15 -15.22
N VAL A 3 -3.26 -3.83 -15.27
CA VAL A 3 -4.48 -3.15 -15.71
C VAL A 3 -4.24 -2.55 -17.08
N CYS A 4 -5.27 -2.55 -17.91
CA CYS A 4 -5.17 -1.91 -19.21
C CYS A 4 -5.21 -0.39 -19.03
N LYS A 5 -4.16 0.32 -19.49
CA LYS A 5 -4.07 1.77 -19.41
C LYS A 5 -4.70 2.46 -20.62
N THR A 6 -4.57 1.87 -21.81
CA THR A 6 -5.14 2.43 -23.04
C THR A 6 -5.77 1.33 -23.87
N LEU A 7 -7.08 1.48 -24.13
CA LEU A 7 -7.83 0.58 -25.00
C LEU A 7 -7.74 1.07 -26.46
N SER A 8 -7.67 0.14 -27.39
CA SER A 8 -7.76 0.44 -28.82
C SER A 8 -9.12 1.05 -29.16
N PRO A 9 -9.19 2.02 -30.09
CA PRO A 9 -10.47 2.57 -30.54
C PRO A 9 -11.40 1.46 -31.04
N GLN A 10 -12.70 1.55 -30.75
CA GLN A 10 -13.66 0.55 -31.20
C GLN A 10 -13.72 0.53 -32.73
N TYR A 11 -13.30 -0.59 -33.31
CA TYR A 11 -13.69 -0.95 -34.66
C TYR A 11 -15.03 -1.71 -34.62
N GLU A 12 -15.78 -1.67 -35.72
CA GLU A 12 -17.19 -2.10 -35.83
C GLU A 12 -17.50 -3.54 -35.36
N SER A 13 -16.49 -4.38 -35.10
CA SER A 13 -16.61 -5.74 -34.57
C SER A 13 -16.59 -5.84 -33.03
N GLY A 14 -16.61 -4.72 -32.30
CA GLY A 14 -16.90 -4.69 -30.85
C GLY A 14 -15.79 -5.19 -29.91
N LEU A 15 -14.74 -5.81 -30.44
CA LEU A 15 -13.59 -6.27 -29.67
C LEU A 15 -12.57 -5.12 -29.49
N GLN A 16 -12.33 -4.70 -28.25
CA GLN A 16 -11.27 -3.76 -27.89
C GLN A 16 -10.08 -4.52 -27.33
N THR A 17 -8.88 -4.26 -27.86
CA THR A 17 -7.63 -4.81 -27.35
C THR A 17 -6.90 -3.78 -26.50
N CYS A 18 -6.11 -4.23 -25.53
CA CYS A 18 -5.28 -3.32 -24.75
C CYS A 18 -4.01 -2.96 -25.53
N LEU A 19 -3.77 -1.67 -25.75
CA LEU A 19 -2.58 -1.15 -26.43
C LEU A 19 -1.40 -0.96 -25.47
N GLU A 20 -1.68 -0.57 -24.22
CA GLU A 20 -0.65 -0.35 -23.19
C GLU A 20 -1.11 -0.97 -21.87
N TRP A 21 -0.35 -1.96 -21.40
CA TRP A 21 -0.52 -2.58 -20.09
C TRP A 21 0.31 -1.81 -19.06
N GLN A 22 -0.32 -1.46 -17.94
CA GLN A 22 0.37 -0.84 -16.81
C GLN A 22 0.37 -1.81 -15.63
N ASP A 23 1.53 -1.91 -14.96
CA ASP A 23 1.62 -2.57 -13.68
C ASP A 23 0.76 -1.83 -12.65
N PHE A 24 -0.28 -2.51 -12.17
CA PHE A 24 -1.14 -1.96 -11.15
C PHE A 24 -0.48 -2.18 -9.79
N LYS A 25 0.07 -1.08 -9.24
CA LYS A 25 0.68 -1.03 -7.92
C LYS A 25 -0.37 -0.55 -6.92
N ILE A 26 -0.77 -1.42 -5.98
CA ILE A 26 -1.75 -1.09 -4.92
C ILE A 26 -1.16 -0.07 -3.95
N LEU A 27 0.13 -0.24 -3.67
CA LEU A 27 0.83 0.64 -2.75
C LEU A 27 1.38 1.82 -3.54
N PRO A 28 1.17 3.06 -3.08
CA PRO A 28 1.85 4.21 -3.67
C PRO A 28 3.36 3.97 -3.68
N ASP A 29 4.06 4.61 -4.63
CA ASP A 29 5.52 4.62 -4.62
C ASP A 29 6.00 5.38 -3.39
N LEU A 30 6.15 4.65 -2.29
CA LEU A 30 6.63 5.20 -1.04
C LEU A 30 8.13 5.33 -1.15
N THR A 31 8.62 6.55 -0.99
CA THR A 31 10.07 6.78 -0.92
C THR A 31 10.63 6.06 0.31
N VAL A 32 11.92 5.69 0.27
CA VAL A 32 12.57 4.98 1.39
C VAL A 32 12.44 5.77 2.70
N GLN A 33 12.42 7.11 2.60
CA GLN A 33 12.26 8.00 3.74
C GLN A 33 10.85 7.91 4.35
N GLU A 34 9.80 8.01 3.54
CA GLU A 34 8.41 7.88 3.99
C GLU A 34 8.14 6.49 4.59
N ALA A 35 8.72 5.43 4.04
CA ALA A 35 8.61 4.08 4.58
C ALA A 35 9.22 3.98 5.99
N ASN A 36 10.35 4.66 6.23
CA ASN A 36 11.01 4.66 7.52
C ASN A 36 10.21 5.45 8.56
N GLU A 37 9.64 6.60 8.20
CA GLU A 37 8.77 7.38 9.09
C GLU A 37 7.54 6.57 9.52
N LEU A 38 6.91 5.86 8.58
CA LEU A 38 5.76 5.00 8.83
C LEU A 38 6.12 3.82 9.75
N LEU A 39 7.31 3.24 9.54
CA LEU A 39 7.81 2.16 10.39
C LEU A 39 8.08 2.64 11.82
N VAL A 40 8.69 3.81 11.99
CA VAL A 40 8.92 4.41 13.31
C VAL A 40 7.59 4.68 14.03
N ALA A 41 6.58 5.21 13.32
CA ALA A 41 5.26 5.45 13.88
C ALA A 41 4.61 4.14 14.39
N ILE A 42 4.66 3.08 13.59
CA ILE A 42 4.12 1.76 13.98
C ILE A 42 4.85 1.22 15.22
N VAL A 43 6.18 1.21 15.21
CA VAL A 43 6.98 0.72 16.34
C VAL A 43 6.71 1.53 17.61
N GLY A 44 6.57 2.85 17.49
CA GLY A 44 6.22 3.74 18.60
C GLY A 44 4.89 3.37 19.26
N CYS A 45 3.84 3.13 18.46
CA CYS A 45 2.54 2.71 18.99
C CYS A 45 2.62 1.38 19.75
N PHE A 46 3.33 0.39 19.20
CA PHE A 46 3.53 -0.89 19.88
C PHE A 46 4.30 -0.74 21.19
N ALA A 47 5.35 0.08 21.21
CA ALA A 47 6.14 0.34 22.41
C ALA A 47 5.28 0.96 23.53
N VAL A 48 4.43 1.94 23.20
CA VAL A 48 3.53 2.57 24.19
C VAL A 48 2.55 1.53 24.77
N VAL A 49 1.90 0.74 23.92
CA VAL A 49 0.97 -0.32 24.37
C VAL A 49 1.68 -1.33 25.26
N PHE A 50 2.91 -1.71 24.90
CA PHE A 50 3.72 -2.63 25.69
C PHE A 50 4.05 -2.07 27.07
N ILE A 51 4.51 -0.81 27.16
CA ILE A 51 4.80 -0.13 28.43
C ILE A 51 3.56 -0.06 29.30
N VAL A 52 2.41 0.36 28.74
CA VAL A 52 1.15 0.43 29.49
C VAL A 52 0.76 -0.95 30.03
N LYS A 53 0.86 -2.00 29.22
CA LYS A 53 0.61 -3.37 29.69
C LYS A 53 1.56 -3.80 30.79
N GLN A 54 2.85 -3.46 30.67
CA GLN A 54 3.83 -3.83 31.68
C GLN A 54 3.56 -3.12 33.01
N VAL A 55 3.24 -1.83 32.99
CA VAL A 55 2.88 -1.06 34.18
C VAL A 55 1.63 -1.62 34.85
N ILE A 56 0.59 -1.96 34.09
CA ILE A 56 -0.62 -2.61 34.64
C ILE A 56 -0.28 -3.96 35.26
N SER A 57 0.62 -4.74 34.64
CA SER A 57 1.05 -6.03 35.18
C SER A 57 1.88 -5.90 36.46
N LEU A 58 2.61 -4.79 36.65
CA LEU A 58 3.41 -4.55 37.86
C LEU A 58 2.56 -4.00 39.02
N LEU A 59 1.41 -3.40 38.73
CA LEU A 59 0.46 -2.88 39.72
C LEU A 59 -0.55 -3.93 40.21
N LYS A 60 -0.56 -5.13 39.62
CA LYS A 60 -1.45 -6.24 39.97
C LYS A 60 -0.70 -7.33 40.74
#